data_AF-A0A2E3RFR0-F1
#
_entry.id   AF-A0A2E3RFR0-F1
#
_cell.length_a   1.000
_cell.length_b   1.000
_cell.length_c   1.000
_cell.angle_alpha   90.00
_cell.angle_beta   90.00
_cell.angle_gamma   90.00
#
_symmetry.space_group_name_H-M   'P 1'
#
loop_
_entity.id
_entity.type
_entity.pdbx_description
1 polymer ?
#
loop_
_entity_poly.entity_id
_entity_poly.type
_entity_poly.pdbx_seq_one_letter_code
_entity_poly.pdbx_strand_id
1 'polypeptide(L)'
;MKTIFAILPLLCLANEQPAQLIDQGMDQFRQGHVEESLARFDKAIEIDPRVKPYLWQRGISQYCLGDFTGGRQQFEIHQDVNPNDVENAAWHYLCVVKIDGPDEARQSLLRIETDYDRRSPMKEIYEFCAGKATENDVLRAANQADTPLSRMYAHLYLGLFEDAAGNRQRAIEHLESAAKEKLKDSYMQVVARVILNERLNAEKSLKKSTNQTREN
;
A
#
# COMPACT_ATOMS: atom_id res chain seq x y z
N MET A 1 49.10 37.31 -25.26
CA MET A 1 48.78 36.06 -24.53
C MET A 1 47.57 36.32 -23.67
N LYS A 2 46.46 35.62 -23.95
CA LYS A 2 45.19 35.69 -23.22
C LYS A 2 45.24 34.69 -22.06
N THR A 3 44.92 35.14 -20.86
CA THR A 3 44.62 34.20 -19.76
C THR A 3 43.20 34.50 -19.30
N ILE A 4 42.27 33.69 -19.78
CA ILE A 4 40.87 33.68 -19.33
C ILE A 4 40.85 32.80 -18.08
N PHE A 5 40.53 33.40 -16.93
CA PHE A 5 40.16 32.64 -15.74
C PHE A 5 38.69 32.22 -15.90
N ALA A 6 38.45 30.95 -16.19
CA ALA A 6 37.13 30.36 -16.10
C ALA A 6 36.84 30.11 -14.60
N ILE A 7 35.99 30.94 -14.02
CA ILE A 7 35.35 30.63 -12.73
C ILE A 7 34.29 29.59 -13.06
N LEU A 8 34.58 28.31 -12.81
CA LEU A 8 33.55 27.29 -12.80
C LEU A 8 32.55 27.67 -11.69
N PRO A 9 31.26 27.86 -11.98
CA PRO A 9 30.29 27.95 -10.90
C PRO A 9 30.28 26.58 -10.23
N LEU A 10 30.61 26.56 -8.94
CA LEU A 10 30.35 25.44 -8.07
C LEU A 10 28.82 25.27 -8.07
N LEU A 11 28.30 24.42 -8.97
CA LEU A 11 26.94 23.95 -8.89
C LEU A 11 26.86 23.24 -7.54
N CYS A 12 26.20 23.86 -6.56
CA CYS A 12 25.71 23.15 -5.39
C CYS A 12 24.76 22.08 -5.92
N LEU A 13 25.27 20.88 -6.22
CA LEU A 13 24.44 19.69 -6.30
C LEU A 13 23.84 19.59 -4.89
N ALA A 14 22.55 19.91 -4.77
CA ALA A 14 21.82 19.64 -3.55
C ALA A 14 22.02 18.14 -3.26
N ASN A 15 22.76 17.84 -2.20
CA ASN A 15 22.97 16.46 -1.81
C ASN A 15 21.63 15.96 -1.26
N GLU A 16 20.85 15.26 -2.10
CA GLU A 16 19.54 14.74 -1.73
C GLU A 16 19.69 13.89 -0.46
N GLN A 17 18.95 14.22 0.60
CA GLN A 17 18.98 13.44 1.82
C GLN A 17 17.96 12.30 1.76
N PRO A 18 18.22 11.12 2.35
CA PRO A 18 17.27 10.01 2.36
C PRO A 18 15.87 10.42 2.85
N ALA A 19 15.79 11.24 3.90
CA ALA A 19 14.51 11.74 4.42
C ALA A 19 13.71 12.54 3.38
N GLN A 20 14.36 13.43 2.62
CA GLN A 20 13.70 14.22 1.58
C GLN A 20 13.18 13.34 0.43
N LEU A 21 13.95 12.32 0.06
CA LEU A 21 13.54 11.34 -0.97
C LEU A 21 12.35 10.50 -0.49
N ILE A 22 12.32 10.13 0.79
CA ILE A 22 11.19 9.41 1.39
C ILE A 22 9.92 10.27 1.34
N ASP A 23 10.00 11.55 1.74
CA ASP A 23 8.87 12.48 1.67
C ASP A 23 8.37 12.63 0.22
N GLN A 24 9.29 12.81 -0.73
CA GLN A 24 8.96 12.86 -2.15
C GLN A 24 8.30 11.56 -2.64
N GLY A 25 8.77 10.39 -2.19
CA GLY A 25 8.17 9.10 -2.52
C GLY A 25 6.73 8.99 -2.04
N MET A 26 6.45 9.46 -0.82
CA MET A 26 5.09 9.53 -0.29
C MET A 26 4.22 10.52 -1.07
N ASP A 27 4.77 11.68 -1.46
CA ASP A 27 4.04 12.69 -2.23
C ASP A 27 3.72 12.26 -3.66
N GLN A 28 4.63 11.54 -4.32
CA GLN A 28 4.35 10.93 -5.63
C GLN A 28 3.23 9.89 -5.51
N PHE A 29 3.27 9.04 -4.48
CA PHE A 29 2.20 8.08 -4.24
C PHE A 29 0.86 8.78 -4.02
N ARG A 30 0.83 9.88 -3.24
CA ARG A 30 -0.39 10.68 -3.02
C ARG A 30 -1.00 11.23 -4.30
N GLN A 31 -0.20 11.46 -5.32
CA GLN A 31 -0.64 11.93 -6.63
C GLN A 31 -1.03 10.78 -7.57
N GLY A 32 -0.87 9.53 -7.15
CA GLY A 32 -1.12 8.34 -7.97
C GLY A 32 0.06 7.99 -8.91
N HIS A 33 1.21 8.65 -8.76
CA HIS A 33 2.43 8.37 -9.50
C HIS A 33 3.23 7.28 -8.79
N VAL A 34 2.80 6.03 -8.94
CA VAL A 34 3.30 4.90 -8.14
C VAL A 34 4.72 4.50 -8.56
N GLU A 35 5.02 4.52 -9.85
CA GLU A 35 6.35 4.27 -10.40
C GLU A 35 7.37 5.30 -9.87
N GLU A 36 7.02 6.58 -9.92
CA GLU A 36 7.84 7.66 -9.39
C GLU A 36 8.00 7.55 -7.87
N SER A 37 6.96 7.12 -7.15
CA SER A 37 7.04 6.84 -5.72
C SER A 37 8.10 5.78 -5.40
N LEU A 38 8.05 4.64 -6.08
CA LEU A 38 9.02 3.55 -5.90
C LEU A 38 10.45 4.03 -6.18
N ALA A 39 10.65 4.76 -7.29
CA ALA A 39 11.96 5.27 -7.67
C ALA A 39 12.58 6.19 -6.60
N ARG A 40 11.76 7.00 -5.90
CA ARG A 40 12.25 7.87 -4.82
C ARG A 40 12.65 7.07 -3.58
N PHE A 41 11.88 6.06 -3.21
CA PHE A 41 12.26 5.16 -2.11
C PHE A 41 13.52 4.36 -2.42
N ASP A 42 13.66 3.83 -3.63
CA ASP A 42 14.87 3.13 -4.06
C ASP A 42 16.09 4.05 -4.02
N LYS A 43 15.94 5.31 -4.44
CA LYS A 43 17.03 6.29 -4.34
C LYS A 43 17.43 6.57 -2.89
N ALA A 44 16.47 6.62 -1.97
CA ALA A 44 16.77 6.79 -0.54
C ALA A 44 17.60 5.62 0.01
N ILE A 45 17.31 4.38 -0.43
CA ILE A 45 18.05 3.17 -0.07
C ILE A 45 19.46 3.17 -0.66
N GLU A 46 19.65 3.66 -1.89
CA GLU A 46 20.99 3.80 -2.50
C GLU A 46 21.89 4.72 -1.68
N ILE A 47 21.33 5.78 -1.10
CA ILE A 47 22.08 6.76 -0.30
C ILE A 47 22.33 6.23 1.12
N ASP A 48 21.32 5.64 1.75
CA ASP A 48 21.44 5.01 3.06
C ASP A 48 20.68 3.68 3.13
N PRO A 49 21.36 2.54 2.94
CA PRO A 49 20.71 1.23 2.98
C PRO A 49 19.99 0.92 4.30
N ARG A 50 20.35 1.59 5.41
CA ARG A 50 19.75 1.37 6.73
C ARG A 50 18.32 1.89 6.82
N VAL A 51 17.87 2.74 5.88
CA VAL A 51 16.47 3.19 5.88
C VAL A 51 15.51 2.11 5.39
N LYS A 52 15.98 1.11 4.62
CA LYS A 52 15.13 0.11 3.95
C LYS A 52 14.11 -0.57 4.88
N PRO A 53 14.45 -1.03 6.09
CA PRO A 53 13.47 -1.65 7.00
C PRO A 53 12.34 -0.72 7.42
N TYR A 54 12.51 0.60 7.32
CA TYR A 54 11.50 1.57 7.74
C TYR A 54 10.56 2.01 6.61
N LEU A 55 10.76 1.52 5.37
CA LEU A 55 10.03 1.95 4.17
C LEU A 55 8.88 0.99 3.82
N TRP A 56 7.93 0.79 4.72
CA TRP A 56 6.75 -0.03 4.43
C TRP A 56 5.90 0.54 3.27
N GLN A 57 5.89 1.87 3.06
CA GLN A 57 5.22 2.51 1.93
C GLN A 57 5.80 2.06 0.59
N ARG A 58 7.11 1.77 0.53
CA ARG A 58 7.75 1.19 -0.65
C ARG A 58 7.14 -0.16 -1.01
N GLY A 59 6.84 -0.99 -0.01
CA GLY A 59 6.17 -2.28 -0.20
C GLY A 59 4.77 -2.13 -0.79
N ILE A 60 4.03 -1.09 -0.40
CA ILE A 60 2.73 -0.76 -0.98
C ILE A 60 2.89 -0.30 -2.44
N SER A 61 3.88 0.55 -2.74
CA SER A 61 4.17 0.93 -4.13
C SER A 61 4.52 -0.29 -4.99
N GLN A 62 5.33 -1.22 -4.47
CA GLN A 62 5.63 -2.49 -5.14
C GLN A 62 4.37 -3.33 -5.38
N TYR A 63 3.50 -3.46 -4.38
CA TYR A 63 2.22 -4.16 -4.53
C TYR A 63 1.35 -3.55 -5.64
N CYS A 64 1.20 -2.23 -5.66
CA CYS A 64 0.42 -1.52 -6.69
C CYS A 64 1.00 -1.72 -8.10
N LEU A 65 2.34 -1.86 -8.23
CA LEU A 65 3.01 -2.14 -9.50
C LEU A 65 3.06 -3.63 -9.87
N GLY A 66 2.46 -4.50 -9.06
CA GLY A 66 2.47 -5.95 -9.28
C GLY A 66 3.78 -6.65 -8.91
N ASP A 67 4.74 -5.95 -8.31
CA ASP A 67 5.95 -6.53 -7.72
C ASP A 67 5.62 -7.14 -6.34
N PHE A 68 4.81 -8.20 -6.34
CA PHE A 68 4.37 -8.84 -5.11
C PHE A 68 5.52 -9.51 -4.37
N THR A 69 6.50 -10.07 -5.08
CA THR A 69 7.70 -10.68 -4.49
C THR A 69 8.53 -9.64 -3.75
N GLY A 70 8.78 -8.48 -4.37
CA GLY A 70 9.48 -7.39 -3.72
C GLY A 70 8.70 -6.81 -2.54
N GLY A 71 7.38 -6.69 -2.67
CA GLY A 71 6.49 -6.27 -1.57
C GLY A 71 6.56 -7.23 -0.38
N ARG A 72 6.45 -8.55 -0.61
CA ARG A 72 6.59 -9.59 0.42
C ARG A 72 7.89 -9.41 1.21
N GLN A 73 9.02 -9.34 0.50
CA GLN A 73 10.34 -9.15 1.12
C GLN A 73 10.44 -7.83 1.90
N GLN A 74 9.83 -6.76 1.41
CA GLN A 74 9.83 -5.47 2.08
C GLN A 74 9.08 -5.52 3.42
N PHE A 75 7.94 -6.22 3.49
CA PHE A 75 7.17 -6.38 4.72
C PHE A 75 7.80 -7.39 5.69
N GLU A 76 8.47 -8.43 5.18
CA GLU A 76 9.29 -9.34 5.99
C GLU A 76 10.44 -8.58 6.68
N ILE A 77 11.13 -7.67 5.98
CA ILE A 77 12.20 -6.85 6.59
C ILE A 77 11.62 -5.78 7.53
N HIS A 78 10.44 -5.22 7.22
CA HIS A 78 9.80 -4.23 8.11
C HIS A 78 9.42 -4.83 9.48
N GLN A 79 9.08 -6.12 9.50
CA GLN A 79 8.77 -6.87 10.71
C GLN A 79 9.89 -6.79 11.76
N ASP A 80 11.16 -6.68 11.34
CA ASP A 80 12.32 -6.61 12.23
C ASP A 80 12.35 -5.31 13.07
N VAL A 81 11.73 -4.23 12.57
CA VAL A 81 11.71 -2.92 13.25
C VAL A 81 10.34 -2.56 13.82
N ASN A 82 9.27 -3.24 13.39
CA ASN A 82 7.91 -3.04 13.88
C ASN A 82 7.15 -4.39 13.97
N PRO A 83 7.44 -5.22 14.99
CA PRO A 83 7.02 -6.63 15.00
C PRO A 83 5.54 -6.86 15.32
N ASN A 84 4.79 -5.84 15.75
CA ASN A 84 3.39 -5.99 16.13
C ASN A 84 2.45 -5.16 15.26
N ASP A 85 2.85 -4.89 14.02
CA ASP A 85 2.05 -4.12 13.07
C ASP A 85 1.09 -5.01 12.28
N VAL A 86 -0.20 -4.82 12.55
CA VAL A 86 -1.28 -5.50 11.83
C VAL A 86 -1.26 -5.15 10.33
N GLU A 87 -0.96 -3.90 9.98
CA GLU A 87 -0.94 -3.46 8.60
C GLU A 87 0.17 -4.18 7.84
N ASN A 88 1.37 -4.25 8.43
CA ASN A 88 2.49 -5.00 7.86
C ASN A 88 2.11 -6.47 7.59
N ALA A 89 1.50 -7.15 8.56
CA ALA A 89 1.05 -8.53 8.40
C ALA A 89 -0.03 -8.68 7.31
N ALA A 90 -0.98 -7.74 7.22
CA ALA A 90 -2.03 -7.75 6.21
C ALA A 90 -1.49 -7.49 4.79
N TRP A 91 -0.55 -6.54 4.63
CA TRP A 91 0.10 -6.27 3.35
C TRP A 91 1.00 -7.43 2.90
N HIS A 92 1.75 -8.03 3.83
CA HIS A 92 2.49 -9.26 3.56
C HIS A 92 1.54 -10.37 3.07
N TYR A 93 0.42 -10.61 3.78
CA TYR A 93 -0.59 -11.57 3.37
C TYR A 93 -1.10 -11.30 1.95
N LEU A 94 -1.44 -10.04 1.63
CA LEU A 94 -1.89 -9.65 0.29
C LEU A 94 -0.85 -9.96 -0.78
N CYS A 95 0.43 -9.65 -0.56
CA CYS A 95 1.50 -10.03 -1.47
C CYS A 95 1.54 -11.55 -1.70
N VAL A 96 1.50 -12.35 -0.63
CA VAL A 96 1.56 -13.81 -0.77
C VAL A 96 0.32 -14.38 -1.46
N VAL A 97 -0.88 -13.83 -1.23
CA VAL A 97 -2.09 -14.23 -1.98
C VAL A 97 -1.89 -14.08 -3.48
N LYS A 98 -1.24 -12.98 -3.91
CA LYS A 98 -0.99 -12.70 -5.32
C LYS A 98 0.11 -13.57 -5.94
N ILE A 99 1.00 -14.16 -5.13
CA ILE A 99 2.08 -15.03 -5.57
C ILE A 99 1.62 -16.50 -5.56
N ASP A 100 1.18 -16.98 -4.40
CA ASP A 100 1.01 -18.40 -4.08
C ASP A 100 -0.43 -18.76 -3.67
N GLY A 101 -1.31 -17.77 -3.50
CA GLY A 101 -2.71 -17.96 -3.12
C GLY A 101 -2.96 -17.89 -1.60
N PRO A 102 -4.24 -17.92 -1.20
CA PRO A 102 -4.66 -17.62 0.17
C PRO A 102 -4.25 -18.67 1.21
N ASP A 103 -4.11 -19.93 0.81
CA ASP A 103 -3.72 -20.99 1.75
C ASP A 103 -2.24 -20.88 2.13
N GLU A 104 -1.36 -20.53 1.19
CA GLU A 104 0.04 -20.24 1.49
C GLU A 104 0.16 -18.95 2.30
N ALA A 105 -0.57 -17.89 1.90
CA ALA A 105 -0.56 -16.62 2.61
C ALA A 105 -0.94 -16.75 4.09
N ARG A 106 -1.89 -17.63 4.40
CA ARG A 106 -2.29 -17.95 5.78
C ARG A 106 -1.22 -18.73 6.53
N GLN A 107 -0.53 -19.66 5.88
CA GLN A 107 0.56 -20.44 6.49
C GLN A 107 1.79 -19.58 6.77
N SER A 108 2.13 -18.67 5.86
CA SER A 108 3.25 -17.75 5.96
C SER A 108 2.91 -16.43 6.68
N LEU A 109 1.73 -16.30 7.28
CA LEU A 109 1.30 -15.05 7.90
C LEU A 109 2.31 -14.60 8.98
N LEU A 110 2.75 -13.35 8.89
CA LEU A 110 3.65 -12.76 9.88
C LEU A 110 2.99 -12.79 11.26
N ARG A 111 3.69 -13.38 12.24
CA ARG A 111 3.17 -13.55 13.60
C ARG A 111 3.32 -12.25 14.37
N ILE A 112 2.22 -11.74 14.89
CA ILE A 112 2.17 -10.52 15.70
C ILE A 112 1.36 -10.74 16.97
N GLU A 113 1.60 -9.89 17.98
CA GLU A 113 0.74 -9.75 19.15
C GLU A 113 -0.26 -8.62 18.91
N THR A 114 -1.53 -8.97 18.61
CA THR A 114 -2.55 -7.99 18.21
C THR A 114 -2.96 -7.01 19.32
N ASP A 115 -2.70 -7.33 20.59
CA ASP A 115 -3.12 -6.50 21.74
C ASP A 115 -2.35 -5.16 21.85
N TYR A 116 -1.27 -5.00 21.07
CA TYR A 116 -0.55 -3.74 20.94
C TYR A 116 -1.28 -2.73 20.06
N ASP A 117 -2.04 -3.18 19.06
CA ASP A 117 -2.83 -2.30 18.21
C ASP A 117 -4.22 -2.10 18.80
N ARG A 118 -4.46 -0.91 19.35
CA ARG A 118 -5.74 -0.55 19.97
C ARG A 118 -6.76 0.01 18.98
N ARG A 119 -6.40 0.13 17.69
CA ARG A 119 -7.31 0.63 16.66
C ARG A 119 -8.33 -0.46 16.29
N SER A 120 -9.59 -0.08 16.15
CA SER A 120 -10.61 -0.95 15.55
C SER A 120 -10.64 -0.76 14.03
N PRO A 121 -10.79 -1.82 13.20
CA PRO A 121 -10.96 -3.24 13.55
C PRO A 121 -9.69 -4.07 13.30
N MET A 122 -8.53 -3.61 13.79
CA MET A 122 -7.23 -4.17 13.36
C MET A 122 -7.05 -5.63 13.81
N LYS A 123 -7.54 -5.99 15.00
CA LYS A 123 -7.54 -7.38 15.45
C LYS A 123 -8.32 -8.29 14.49
N GLU A 124 -9.53 -7.89 14.11
CA GLU A 124 -10.38 -8.65 13.21
C GLU A 124 -9.79 -8.75 11.80
N ILE A 125 -9.09 -7.70 11.33
CA ILE A 125 -8.35 -7.73 10.06
C ILE A 125 -7.25 -8.79 10.09
N TYR A 126 -6.45 -8.84 11.17
CA TYR A 126 -5.43 -9.89 11.32
C TYR A 126 -6.07 -11.29 11.41
N GLU A 127 -7.15 -11.43 12.18
CA GLU A 127 -7.87 -12.69 12.31
C GLU A 127 -8.51 -13.14 10.98
N PHE A 128 -8.91 -12.22 10.11
CA PHE A 128 -9.37 -12.53 8.76
C PHE A 128 -8.24 -13.18 7.94
N CYS A 129 -7.05 -12.57 7.91
CA CYS A 129 -5.86 -13.17 7.26
C CYS A 129 -5.54 -14.56 7.82
N ALA A 130 -5.69 -14.74 9.14
CA ALA A 130 -5.48 -16.01 9.83
C ALA A 130 -6.60 -17.05 9.59
N GLY A 131 -7.68 -16.70 8.87
CA GLY A 131 -8.84 -17.57 8.64
C GLY A 131 -9.73 -17.78 9.87
N LYS A 132 -9.69 -16.85 10.84
CA LYS A 132 -10.40 -16.92 12.13
C LYS A 132 -11.54 -15.90 12.25
N ALA A 133 -11.58 -14.89 11.39
CA ALA A 133 -12.66 -13.90 11.34
C ALA A 133 -13.27 -13.83 9.94
N THR A 134 -14.52 -13.38 9.89
CA THR A 134 -15.26 -13.13 8.65
C THR A 134 -15.32 -11.63 8.37
N GLU A 135 -15.73 -11.26 7.15
CA GLU A 135 -16.04 -9.88 6.80
C GLU A 135 -17.04 -9.24 7.79
N ASN A 136 -18.06 -9.99 8.21
CA ASN A 136 -19.06 -9.50 9.15
C ASN A 136 -18.46 -9.17 10.53
N ASP A 137 -17.41 -9.86 10.95
CA ASP A 137 -16.74 -9.57 12.22
C ASP A 137 -15.94 -8.27 12.11
N VAL A 138 -15.21 -8.06 11.01
CA VAL A 138 -14.50 -6.82 10.70
C VAL A 138 -15.45 -5.62 10.66
N LEU A 139 -16.57 -5.75 9.92
CA LEU A 139 -17.57 -4.69 9.81
C LEU A 139 -18.26 -4.42 11.16
N ARG A 140 -18.56 -5.46 11.95
CA ARG A 140 -19.17 -5.30 13.28
C ARG A 140 -18.27 -4.52 14.22
N ALA A 141 -16.99 -4.87 14.29
CA ALA A 141 -16.01 -4.19 15.13
C ALA A 141 -15.85 -2.71 14.72
N ALA A 142 -15.81 -2.43 13.42
CA ALA A 142 -15.71 -1.07 12.90
C ALA A 142 -16.95 -0.23 13.22
N ASN A 143 -18.14 -0.83 13.11
CA ASN A 143 -19.42 -0.19 13.44
C ASN A 143 -19.59 0.03 14.94
N GLN A 144 -19.05 -0.85 15.79
CA GLN A 144 -19.05 -0.66 17.25
C GLN A 144 -18.16 0.50 17.68
N ALA A 145 -17.01 0.69 17.03
CA ALA A 145 -16.15 1.85 17.27
C ALA A 145 -16.75 3.15 16.74
N ASP A 146 -17.52 3.07 15.64
CA ASP A 146 -18.25 4.17 15.00
C ASP A 146 -17.40 5.42 14.71
N THR A 147 -16.18 5.22 14.23
CA THR A 147 -15.29 6.32 13.82
C THR A 147 -15.03 6.31 12.32
N PRO A 148 -14.74 7.48 11.71
CA PRO A 148 -14.27 7.51 10.32
C PRO A 148 -13.02 6.66 10.09
N LEU A 149 -12.13 6.58 11.10
CA LEU A 149 -10.91 5.80 11.01
C LEU A 149 -11.19 4.29 10.98
N SER A 150 -12.08 3.80 11.85
CA SER A 150 -12.43 2.39 11.92
C SER A 150 -13.16 1.91 10.66
N ARG A 151 -14.11 2.71 10.14
CA ARG A 151 -14.77 2.40 8.87
C ARG A 151 -13.79 2.43 7.69
N MET A 152 -12.87 3.40 7.66
CA MET A 152 -11.85 3.46 6.62
C MET A 152 -10.97 2.20 6.62
N TYR A 153 -10.45 1.77 7.77
CA TYR A 153 -9.62 0.56 7.83
C TYR A 153 -10.39 -0.71 7.46
N ALA A 154 -11.61 -0.86 7.98
CA ALA A 154 -12.47 -2.00 7.65
C ALA A 154 -12.65 -2.13 6.14
N HIS A 155 -13.09 -1.05 5.50
CA HIS A 155 -13.38 -1.04 4.08
C HIS A 155 -12.11 -1.08 3.23
N LEU A 156 -11.00 -0.49 3.66
CA LEU A 156 -9.73 -0.60 2.94
C LEU A 156 -9.30 -2.08 2.84
N TYR A 157 -9.16 -2.76 3.98
CA TYR A 157 -8.63 -4.11 3.98
C TYR A 157 -9.59 -5.13 3.36
N LEU A 158 -10.90 -5.02 3.62
CA LEU A 158 -11.89 -5.86 2.93
C LEU A 158 -11.85 -5.64 1.41
N GLY A 159 -11.71 -4.40 0.95
CA GLY A 159 -11.56 -4.11 -0.47
C GLY A 159 -10.31 -4.74 -1.07
N LEU A 160 -9.18 -4.69 -0.36
CA LEU A 160 -7.94 -5.34 -0.79
C LEU A 160 -8.05 -6.86 -0.81
N PHE A 161 -8.72 -7.47 0.17
CA PHE A 161 -8.92 -8.92 0.21
C PHE A 161 -9.82 -9.41 -0.94
N GLU A 162 -10.91 -8.70 -1.20
CA GLU A 162 -11.79 -8.97 -2.34
C GLU A 162 -11.04 -8.79 -3.68
N ASP A 163 -10.19 -7.77 -3.79
CA ASP A 163 -9.37 -7.55 -4.99
C ASP A 163 -8.38 -8.70 -5.21
N ALA A 164 -7.69 -9.13 -4.15
CA ALA A 164 -6.77 -10.25 -4.21
C ALA A 164 -7.47 -11.57 -4.56
N ALA A 165 -8.72 -11.76 -4.12
CA ALA A 165 -9.58 -12.88 -4.47
C ALA A 165 -10.20 -12.80 -5.88
N GLY A 166 -10.01 -11.68 -6.60
CA GLY A 166 -10.57 -11.46 -7.95
C GLY A 166 -12.02 -10.97 -7.98
N ASN A 167 -12.61 -10.68 -6.82
CA ASN A 167 -13.98 -10.19 -6.67
C ASN A 167 -14.06 -8.67 -6.91
N ARG A 168 -13.75 -8.26 -8.13
CA ARG A 168 -13.52 -6.87 -8.52
C ARG A 168 -14.63 -5.89 -8.11
N GLN A 169 -15.89 -6.26 -8.31
CA GLN A 169 -17.02 -5.38 -8.02
C GLN A 169 -17.10 -5.08 -6.51
N ARG A 170 -16.94 -6.11 -5.67
CA ARG A 170 -16.91 -5.96 -4.21
C ARG A 170 -15.71 -5.15 -3.75
N ALA A 171 -14.55 -5.38 -4.36
CA ALA A 171 -13.35 -4.61 -4.08
C ALA A 171 -13.59 -3.11 -4.28
N ILE A 172 -14.20 -2.72 -5.41
CA ILE A 172 -14.53 -1.33 -5.72
C ILE A 172 -15.49 -0.75 -4.67
N GLU A 173 -16.57 -1.45 -4.31
CA GLU A 173 -17.57 -0.99 -3.33
C GLU A 173 -16.96 -0.69 -1.95
N HIS A 174 -16.07 -1.58 -1.50
CA HIS A 174 -15.32 -1.38 -0.26
C HIS A 174 -14.32 -0.23 -0.40
N LEU A 175 -13.51 -0.18 -1.46
CA LEU A 175 -12.53 0.88 -1.64
C LEU A 175 -13.17 2.28 -1.78
N GLU A 176 -14.32 2.40 -2.44
CA GLU A 176 -15.13 3.63 -2.47
C GLU A 176 -15.57 4.05 -1.07
N SER A 177 -15.99 3.09 -0.25
CA SER A 177 -16.40 3.34 1.13
C SER A 177 -15.23 3.77 2.03
N ALA A 178 -14.03 3.24 1.82
CA ALA A 178 -12.83 3.71 2.53
C ALA A 178 -12.40 5.11 2.05
N ALA A 179 -12.42 5.34 0.73
CA ALA A 179 -12.00 6.58 0.11
C ALA A 179 -12.86 7.80 0.48
N LYS A 180 -14.16 7.59 0.77
CA LYS A 180 -15.11 8.66 1.07
C LYS A 180 -15.13 9.13 2.53
N GLU A 181 -14.49 8.40 3.44
CA GLU A 181 -14.45 8.80 4.86
C GLU A 181 -13.79 10.18 5.03
N LYS A 182 -14.13 10.90 6.10
CA LYS A 182 -13.61 12.25 6.34
C LYS A 182 -12.45 12.20 7.32
N LEU A 183 -11.25 11.91 6.81
CA LEU A 183 -10.02 11.87 7.58
C LEU A 183 -9.11 13.03 7.23
N LYS A 184 -8.41 13.54 8.24
CA LYS A 184 -7.33 14.51 8.05
C LYS A 184 -6.02 13.74 7.82
N ASP A 185 -5.33 14.02 6.72
CA ASP A 185 -3.96 13.57 6.44
C ASP A 185 -3.72 12.04 6.57
N SER A 186 -4.70 11.20 6.23
CA SER A 186 -4.55 9.74 6.28
C SER A 186 -3.88 9.19 5.02
N TYR A 187 -2.67 8.64 5.17
CA TYR A 187 -1.99 7.93 4.08
C TYR A 187 -2.76 6.70 3.62
N MET A 188 -3.34 5.93 4.53
CA MET A 188 -4.09 4.71 4.16
C MET A 188 -5.39 5.01 3.40
N GLN A 189 -6.04 6.15 3.68
CA GLN A 189 -7.14 6.62 2.82
C GLN A 189 -6.67 7.02 1.41
N VAL A 190 -5.46 7.58 1.29
CA VAL A 190 -4.84 7.83 -0.01
C VAL A 190 -4.61 6.50 -0.74
N VAL A 191 -4.07 5.48 -0.06
CA VAL A 191 -3.90 4.13 -0.63
C VAL A 191 -5.21 3.58 -1.18
N ALA A 192 -6.31 3.69 -0.41
CA ALA A 192 -7.63 3.29 -0.89
C ALA A 192 -8.01 3.99 -2.21
N ARG A 193 -7.79 5.32 -2.30
CA ARG A 193 -8.10 6.12 -3.50
C ARG A 193 -7.23 5.76 -4.70
N VAL A 194 -5.93 5.56 -4.50
CA VAL A 194 -5.00 5.22 -5.59
C VAL A 194 -5.40 3.88 -6.21
N ILE A 195 -5.62 2.87 -5.38
CA ILE A 195 -6.00 1.53 -5.85
C ILE A 195 -7.39 1.56 -6.50
N LEU A 196 -8.37 2.26 -5.89
CA LEU A 196 -9.69 2.45 -6.47
C LEU A 196 -9.61 3.03 -7.88
N ASN A 197 -8.84 4.10 -8.07
CA ASN A 197 -8.70 4.76 -9.37
C ASN A 197 -8.09 3.82 -10.42
N GLU A 198 -7.08 3.03 -10.05
CA GLU A 198 -6.49 2.02 -10.92
C GLU A 198 -7.54 0.98 -11.36
N ARG A 199 -8.33 0.46 -10.41
CA ARG A 199 -9.39 -0.51 -10.70
C ARG A 199 -10.50 0.06 -11.57
N LEU A 200 -10.95 1.29 -11.32
CA LEU A 200 -11.94 1.97 -12.15
C LEU A 200 -11.43 2.23 -13.58
N ASN A 201 -10.16 2.60 -13.73
CA ASN A 201 -9.56 2.81 -15.05
C ASN A 201 -9.44 1.51 -15.84
N ALA A 202 -9.00 0.44 -15.20
CA ALA A 202 -8.96 -0.87 -15.84
C ALA A 202 -10.36 -1.37 -16.26
N GLU A 203 -11.43 -1.03 -15.53
CA GLU A 203 -12.80 -1.39 -15.93
C GLU A 203 -13.24 -0.68 -17.20
N LYS A 204 -12.97 0.62 -17.27
CA LYS A 204 -13.29 1.44 -18.44
C LYS A 204 -12.58 0.90 -19.68
N SER A 205 -11.31 0.51 -19.54
CA SER A 205 -10.52 -0.09 -20.62
C SER A 205 -11.10 -1.43 -21.10
N LEU A 206 -11.52 -2.31 -20.18
CA LEU A 206 -12.16 -3.59 -20.51
C LEU A 206 -13.51 -3.41 -21.23
N LYS A 207 -14.34 -2.48 -20.75
CA LYS A 207 -15.64 -2.16 -21.37
C LYS A 207 -15.45 -1.63 -22.80
N LYS A 208 -14.46 -0.75 -23.03
CA LYS A 208 -14.13 -0.23 -24.36
C LYS A 208 -13.68 -1.33 -25.33
N SER A 209 -12.79 -2.22 -24.89
CA SER A 209 -12.31 -3.37 -25.69
C SER A 209 -13.45 -4.33 -26.07
N THR A 210 -14.39 -4.57 -25.14
CA THR A 210 -15.53 -5.48 -25.37
C THR A 210 -16.51 -4.90 -26.41
N ASN A 211 -16.78 -3.60 -26.36
CA ASN A 211 -17.67 -2.94 -27.34
C ASN A 211 -17.06 -2.91 -28.74
N GLN A 212 -15.76 -2.62 -28.87
CA GLN A 212 -15.06 -2.61 -30.16
C GLN A 212 -14.96 -3.99 -30.82
N THR A 213 -15.03 -5.08 -30.05
CA THR A 213 -15.07 -6.46 -30.57
C THR A 213 -16.47 -6.88 -31.03
N ARG A 214 -17.54 -6.22 -30.55
CA ARG A 214 -18.92 -6.50 -30.97
C ARG A 214 -19.34 -5.73 -32.23
N GLU A 215 -18.59 -4.69 -32.58
CA GLU A 215 -18.84 -3.83 -33.74
C GLU A 215 -18.03 -4.23 -35.00
N ASN A 216 -17.08 -5.17 -34.86
CA ASN A 216 -16.29 -5.75 -35.95
C ASN A 216 -16.73 -7.19 -36.24
#